data_AF-A0A0S8A8M3-F1
#
_entry.id   AF-A0A0S8A8M3-F1
#
_cell.length_a   1.000
_cell.length_b   1.000
_cell.length_c   1.000
_cell.angle_alpha   90.00
_cell.angle_beta   90.00
_cell.angle_gamma   90.00
#
_symmetry.space_group_name_H-M   'P 1'
#
loop_
_entity.id
_entity.type
_entity.pdbx_description
1 polymer ?
#
loop_
_entity_poly.entity_id
_entity_poly.type
_entity_poly.pdbx_seq_one_letter_code
_entity_poly.pdbx_strand_id
1 'polypeptide(L)'
;MSADDKTHRDDGLVVQEARPKLKPPPMYQVLLLNDDFTPMEFVVHVLEKFFRMDREKATRIMLHVHTQGKGLCGVFVKEIAETKVAQVNDYARSHNHPLLCTMEVV
;
A
#
# COMPACT_ATOMS: atom_id res chain seq x y z
N MET A 1 43.61 -1.74 -67.08
CA MET A 1 42.18 -1.68 -67.45
C MET A 1 41.62 -3.06 -67.13
N SER A 2 40.68 -3.28 -66.21
CA SER A 2 39.76 -2.39 -65.51
C SER A 2 39.44 -3.00 -64.15
N ALA A 3 39.08 -2.13 -63.21
CA ALA A 3 38.67 -2.45 -61.86
C ALA A 3 37.34 -3.20 -61.82
N ASP A 4 37.20 -4.11 -60.86
CA ASP A 4 35.90 -4.48 -60.31
C ASP A 4 36.05 -4.58 -58.79
N ASP A 5 35.88 -3.41 -58.17
CA ASP A 5 35.68 -3.18 -56.76
C ASP A 5 34.23 -3.54 -56.41
N LYS A 6 34.04 -4.53 -55.52
CA LYS A 6 32.76 -4.75 -54.84
C LYS A 6 33.03 -4.99 -53.36
N THR A 7 33.26 -3.90 -52.64
CA THR A 7 33.17 -3.88 -51.19
C THR A 7 31.73 -4.14 -50.76
N HIS A 8 31.45 -5.35 -50.26
CA HIS A 8 30.26 -5.62 -49.46
C HIS A 8 30.39 -4.87 -48.14
N ARG A 9 29.68 -3.74 -48.01
CA ARG A 9 29.45 -3.06 -46.73
C ARG A 9 28.41 -3.88 -45.98
N ASP A 10 28.87 -4.66 -45.01
CA ASP A 10 28.01 -5.25 -43.99
C ASP A 10 27.63 -4.14 -43.00
N ASP A 11 26.45 -3.53 -43.21
CA ASP A 11 25.85 -2.58 -42.28
C ASP A 11 25.48 -3.35 -41.00
N GLY A 12 26.40 -3.35 -40.04
CA GLY A 12 26.19 -3.88 -38.70
C GLY A 12 25.02 -3.19 -38.02
N LEU A 13 23.85 -3.82 -38.07
CA LEU A 13 22.64 -3.38 -37.39
C LEU A 13 22.83 -3.59 -35.87
N VAL A 14 23.27 -2.56 -35.16
CA VAL A 14 23.36 -2.58 -33.70
C VAL A 14 21.95 -2.53 -33.12
N VAL A 15 21.41 -3.69 -32.72
CA VAL A 15 20.15 -3.78 -31.97
C VAL A 15 20.40 -3.25 -30.56
N GLN A 16 19.88 -2.06 -30.24
CA GLN A 16 19.91 -1.55 -28.87
C GLN A 16 18.92 -2.36 -28.02
N GLU A 17 19.41 -2.99 -26.96
CA GLU A 17 18.54 -3.65 -25.97
C GLU A 17 17.58 -2.62 -25.35
N ALA A 18 16.28 -2.89 -25.45
CA ALA A 18 15.26 -2.02 -24.88
C ALA A 18 15.43 -1.96 -23.35
N ARG A 19 15.44 -0.74 -22.78
CA ARG A 19 15.51 -0.55 -21.32
C ARG A 19 14.38 -1.35 -20.65
N PRO A 20 14.68 -2.17 -19.62
CA PRO A 20 13.67 -2.98 -18.95
C PRO A 20 12.56 -2.09 -18.39
N LYS A 21 11.31 -2.41 -18.70
CA LYS A 21 10.14 -1.71 -18.15
C LYS A 21 10.02 -2.04 -16.67
N LEU A 22 10.33 -1.08 -15.80
CA LEU A 22 10.11 -1.19 -14.36
C LEU A 22 8.61 -1.28 -14.08
N LYS A 23 8.16 -2.35 -13.43
CA LYS A 23 6.78 -2.46 -12.96
C LYS A 23 6.61 -1.56 -11.72
N PRO A 24 5.52 -0.78 -11.62
CA PRO A 24 5.24 -0.02 -10.41
C PRO A 24 5.06 -0.96 -9.21
N PRO A 25 5.40 -0.52 -7.98
CA PRO A 25 5.23 -1.34 -6.79
C PRO A 25 3.74 -1.65 -6.54
N PRO A 26 3.42 -2.85 -6.02
CA PRO A 26 2.05 -3.19 -5.66
C PRO A 26 1.55 -2.30 -4.52
N MET A 27 0.29 -1.87 -4.64
CA MET A 27 -0.41 -1.07 -3.63
C MET A 27 -1.25 -1.99 -2.74
N TYR A 28 -1.40 -1.59 -1.48
CA TYR A 28 -2.10 -2.34 -0.45
C TYR A 28 -3.08 -1.43 0.27
N GLN A 29 -4.30 -1.91 0.46
CA GLN A 29 -5.29 -1.29 1.33
C GLN A 29 -4.98 -1.68 2.77
N VAL A 30 -4.95 -0.73 3.69
CA VAL A 30 -4.88 -0.99 5.14
C VAL A 30 -6.26 -0.81 5.73
N LEU A 31 -6.73 -1.82 6.45
CA LEU A 31 -8.10 -1.98 6.91
C LEU A 31 -8.14 -2.19 8.43
N LEU A 32 -9.11 -1.58 9.11
CA LEU A 32 -9.51 -1.97 10.46
C LEU A 32 -10.72 -2.90 10.39
N LEU A 33 -10.74 -3.92 11.23
CA LEU A 33 -11.83 -4.88 11.37
C LEU A 33 -12.63 -4.60 12.65
N ASN A 34 -13.94 -4.80 12.59
CA ASN A 34 -14.84 -4.62 13.72
C ASN A 34 -14.64 -5.72 14.77
N ASP A 35 -14.85 -5.35 16.02
CA ASP A 35 -14.95 -6.23 17.17
C ASP A 35 -15.88 -5.61 18.23
N ASP A 36 -16.34 -6.41 19.19
CA ASP A 36 -17.35 -5.97 20.18
C ASP A 36 -16.75 -5.37 21.47
N PHE A 37 -15.43 -5.22 21.56
CA PHE A 37 -14.74 -4.88 22.82
C PHE A 37 -13.90 -3.60 22.75
N THR A 38 -13.39 -3.23 21.58
CA THR A 38 -12.58 -2.03 21.40
C THR A 38 -13.46 -0.77 21.48
N PRO A 39 -13.18 0.19 22.39
CA PRO A 39 -13.95 1.42 22.49
C PRO A 39 -13.90 2.26 21.20
N MET A 40 -15.03 2.86 20.81
CA MET A 40 -15.12 3.72 19.63
C MET A 40 -14.09 4.86 19.63
N GLU A 41 -13.89 5.52 20.79
CA GLU A 41 -12.88 6.58 20.93
C GLU A 41 -11.44 6.07 20.75
N PHE A 42 -11.17 4.81 21.10
CA PHE A 42 -9.86 4.21 20.84
C PHE A 42 -9.61 4.06 19.33
N VAL A 43 -10.63 3.62 18.59
CA VAL A 43 -10.55 3.50 17.11
C VAL A 43 -10.33 4.87 16.46
N VAL A 44 -11.06 5.91 16.91
CA VAL A 44 -10.85 7.29 16.44
C VAL A 44 -9.41 7.74 16.72
N HIS A 45 -8.90 7.51 17.93
CA HIS A 45 -7.53 7.86 18.30
C HIS A 45 -6.49 7.15 17.43
N VAL A 46 -6.69 5.86 17.13
CA VAL A 46 -5.81 5.09 16.24
C VAL A 46 -5.78 5.71 14.84
N LEU A 47 -6.94 6.10 14.30
CA LEU A 47 -7.06 6.72 12.98
C LEU A 47 -6.38 8.11 12.93
N GLU A 48 -6.55 8.92 13.96
CA GLU A 48 -5.87 10.22 14.09
C GLU A 48 -4.34 10.03 14.17
N LYS A 49 -3.87 9.15 15.06
CA LYS A 49 -2.44 8.96 15.37
C LYS A 49 -1.65 8.32 14.23
N PHE A 50 -2.13 7.21 13.68
CA PHE A 50 -1.35 6.41 12.73
C PHE A 50 -1.66 6.74 11.26
N PHE A 51 -2.84 7.28 10.98
CA PHE A 51 -3.26 7.62 9.61
C PHE A 51 -3.38 9.12 9.37
N ARG A 52 -3.09 9.95 10.40
CA ARG A 52 -3.09 11.42 10.31
C ARG A 52 -4.43 11.98 9.81
N MET A 53 -5.51 11.33 10.20
CA MET A 53 -6.86 11.79 9.90
C MET A 53 -7.23 12.91 10.87
N ASP A 54 -8.00 13.88 10.39
CA ASP A 54 -8.78 14.72 11.28
C ASP A 54 -9.86 13.89 12.00
N ARG A 55 -10.37 14.42 13.11
CA ARG A 55 -11.34 13.75 13.94
C ARG A 55 -12.63 13.39 13.19
N GLU A 56 -13.12 14.29 12.34
CA GLU A 56 -14.38 14.07 11.60
C GLU A 56 -14.27 12.88 10.64
N LYS A 57 -13.17 12.80 9.88
CA LYS A 57 -12.87 11.67 9.00
C LYS A 57 -12.65 10.39 9.79
N ALA A 58 -11.90 10.45 10.90
CA ALA A 58 -11.67 9.31 11.77
C ALA A 58 -12.99 8.76 12.35
N THR A 59 -13.89 9.61 12.83
CA THR A 59 -15.21 9.22 13.33
C THR A 59 -16.05 8.56 12.24
N ARG A 60 -16.07 9.10 11.00
CA ARG A 60 -16.79 8.48 9.89
C ARG A 60 -16.29 7.08 9.56
N ILE A 61 -14.97 6.89 9.53
CA ILE A 61 -14.38 5.57 9.25
C ILE A 61 -14.63 4.62 10.42
N MET A 62 -14.52 5.08 11.67
CA MET A 62 -14.85 4.27 12.84
C MET A 62 -16.31 3.78 12.79
N LEU A 63 -17.27 4.66 12.48
CA LEU A 63 -18.68 4.26 12.30
C LEU A 63 -18.86 3.26 11.16
N HIS A 64 -18.10 3.42 10.07
CA HIS A 64 -18.12 2.47 8.95
C HIS A 64 -17.59 1.09 9.37
N VAL A 65 -16.47 1.03 10.11
CA VAL A 65 -15.96 -0.23 10.69
C VAL A 65 -17.04 -0.88 11.55
N HIS A 66 -17.63 -0.13 12.48
CA HIS A 66 -18.64 -0.63 13.40
C HIS A 66 -19.88 -1.20 12.69
N THR A 67 -20.35 -0.52 11.64
CA THR A 67 -21.59 -0.87 10.96
C THR A 67 -21.41 -1.86 9.81
N GLN A 68 -20.23 -1.90 9.18
CA GLN A 68 -19.96 -2.70 7.97
C GLN A 68 -18.94 -3.82 8.20
N GLY A 69 -18.40 -3.96 9.41
CA GLY A 69 -17.45 -5.01 9.78
C GLY A 69 -16.00 -4.71 9.43
N LYS A 70 -15.73 -3.80 8.48
CA LYS A 70 -14.38 -3.32 8.16
C LYS A 70 -14.39 -1.90 7.59
N GLY A 71 -13.25 -1.21 7.65
CA GLY A 71 -13.11 0.14 7.10
C GLY A 71 -11.72 0.46 6.59
N LEU A 72 -11.66 1.17 5.46
CA LEU A 72 -10.42 1.57 4.80
C LEU A 72 -9.75 2.74 5.53
N CYS A 73 -8.53 2.52 6.00
CA CYS A 73 -7.71 3.53 6.65
C CYS A 73 -6.80 4.27 5.65
N GLY A 74 -6.38 3.58 4.58
CA GLY A 74 -5.57 4.19 3.52
C GLY A 74 -4.98 3.16 2.56
N VAL A 75 -4.36 3.65 1.49
CA VAL A 75 -3.70 2.82 0.48
C VAL A 75 -2.22 3.20 0.42
N PHE A 76 -1.34 2.21 0.53
CA PHE A 76 0.10 2.41 0.65
C PHE A 76 0.88 1.38 -0.17
N VAL A 77 2.17 1.64 -0.41
CA VAL A 77 3.09 0.58 -0.88
C VAL A 77 3.31 -0.43 0.24
N LYS A 78 3.67 -1.67 -0.13
CA LYS A 78 3.81 -2.81 0.77
C LYS A 78 4.51 -2.51 2.11
N GLU A 79 5.72 -1.96 2.07
CA GLU A 79 6.53 -1.71 3.28
C GLU A 79 5.85 -0.73 4.26
N ILE A 80 5.18 0.29 3.74
CA ILE A 80 4.44 1.26 4.54
C ILE A 80 3.18 0.62 5.11
N ALA A 81 2.47 -0.19 4.32
CA ALA A 81 1.29 -0.92 4.78
C ALA A 81 1.64 -1.89 5.92
N GLU A 82 2.68 -2.70 5.75
CA GLU A 82 3.20 -3.64 6.77
C GLU A 82 3.56 -2.91 8.07
N THR A 83 4.29 -1.79 7.96
CA THR A 83 4.69 -0.99 9.11
C THR A 83 3.47 -0.44 9.86
N LYS A 84 2.47 0.09 9.14
CA LYS A 84 1.25 0.63 9.76
C LYS A 84 0.42 -0.46 10.43
N VAL A 85 0.27 -1.61 9.78
CA VAL A 85 -0.43 -2.78 10.34
C VAL A 85 0.22 -3.22 11.64
N ALA A 86 1.54 -3.38 11.66
CA ALA A 86 2.28 -3.76 12.86
C ALA A 86 2.11 -2.73 13.99
N GLN A 87 2.32 -1.43 13.69
CA GLN A 87 2.20 -0.36 14.67
C GLN A 87 0.82 -0.28 15.31
N VAL A 88 -0.25 -0.39 14.52
CA VAL A 88 -1.62 -0.32 15.03
C VAL A 88 -1.94 -1.54 15.89
N ASN A 89 -1.57 -2.74 15.45
CA ASN A 89 -1.82 -3.97 16.19
C ASN A 89 -1.06 -4.00 17.53
N ASP A 90 0.21 -3.60 17.54
CA ASP A 90 1.00 -3.54 18.77
C ASP A 90 0.45 -2.48 19.73
N TYR A 91 0.00 -1.34 19.20
CA TYR A 91 -0.66 -0.30 19.99
C TYR A 91 -1.97 -0.79 20.61
N ALA A 92 -2.82 -1.47 19.85
CA ALA A 92 -4.05 -2.08 20.35
C ALA A 92 -3.76 -3.10 21.47
N ARG A 93 -2.81 -4.01 21.26
CA ARG A 93 -2.42 -5.02 22.27
C ARG A 93 -1.89 -4.39 23.55
N SER A 94 -1.02 -3.39 23.45
CA SER A 94 -0.49 -2.69 24.63
C SER A 94 -1.56 -1.94 25.43
N HIS A 95 -2.72 -1.65 24.84
CA HIS A 95 -3.87 -1.03 25.50
C HIS A 95 -4.97 -2.06 25.84
N ASN A 96 -4.69 -3.36 25.71
CA ASN A 96 -5.62 -4.46 25.96
C ASN A 96 -6.91 -4.41 25.11
N HIS A 97 -6.79 -3.97 23.87
CA HIS A 97 -7.88 -4.00 22.90
C HIS A 97 -7.64 -5.06 21.81
N PRO A 98 -8.67 -5.85 21.43
CA PRO A 98 -8.54 -6.88 20.39
C PRO A 98 -8.61 -6.31 18.96
N LEU A 99 -8.63 -4.97 18.80
CA LEU A 99 -8.67 -4.30 17.50
C LEU A 99 -7.66 -4.88 16.51
N LEU A 100 -8.16 -5.32 15.36
CA LEU A 100 -7.35 -5.92 14.31
C LEU A 100 -7.21 -4.99 13.11
N CYS A 101 -5.95 -4.70 12.78
CA CYS A 101 -5.53 -4.03 11.56
C CYS A 101 -4.92 -5.06 10.59
N THR A 102 -5.31 -4.99 9.32
CA THR A 102 -4.84 -5.90 8.26
C THR A 102 -4.55 -5.14 6.96
N MET A 103 -3.98 -5.81 5.97
CA MET A 103 -3.81 -5.27 4.63
C MET A 103 -4.17 -6.28 3.53
N GLU A 104 -4.73 -5.77 2.43
CA GLU A 104 -5.13 -6.54 1.25
C GLU A 104 -4.49 -5.92 0.00
N VAL A 105 -4.11 -6.75 -0.99
CA VAL A 105 -3.61 -6.26 -2.29
C VAL A 105 -4.75 -5.56 -3.01
N VAL A 106 -4.46 -4.41 -3.63
CA VAL A 106 -5.40 -3.67 -4.49
C VAL A 106 -5.60 -4.38 -5.82
#